data_AF-A0A7Z9F9V6-F1
#
_entry.id   AF-A0A7Z9F9V6-F1
#
_cell.length_a   1.000
_cell.length_b   1.000
_cell.length_c   1.000
_cell.angle_alpha   90.00
_cell.angle_beta   90.00
_cell.angle_gamma   90.00
#
_symmetry.space_group_name_H-M   'P 1'
#
loop_
_entity.id
_entity.type
_entity.pdbx_description
1 polymer ?
#
loop_
_entity_poly.entity_id
_entity_poly.type
_entity_poly.pdbx_seq_one_letter_code
_entity_poly.pdbx_strand_id
1 'polypeptide(L)' 'GSATLESRIDMGDKVLINIRTFVDGHKPPDRVIAKLI' A
#
# COMPACT_ATOMS: atom_id res chain seq x y z
N GLY A 1 7.03 3.85 14.27
CA GLY A 1 5.82 4.16 15.05
C GLY A 1 4.81 4.79 14.12
N SER A 2 3.52 4.49 14.25
CA SER A 2 2.47 4.94 13.32
C SER A 2 1.70 6.18 13.83
N ALA A 3 2.01 6.68 15.02
CA ALA A 3 1.24 7.72 15.68
C ALA A 3 1.66 9.17 15.35
N THR A 4 2.71 9.37 14.56
CA THR A 4 3.14 10.73 14.15
C THR A 4 2.41 11.20 12.89
N LEU A 5 2.39 12.51 12.64
CA LEU A 5 1.78 13.09 11.45
C LEU A 5 2.49 12.61 10.18
N GLU A 6 3.81 12.66 10.17
CA GLU A 6 4.69 12.27 9.07
C GLU A 6 4.47 10.79 8.73
N SER A 7 4.36 9.93 9.75
CA SER A 7 4.14 8.50 9.56
C SER A 7 2.78 8.20 8.94
N ARG A 8 1.75 9.01 9.22
CA ARG A 8 0.40 8.88 8.62
C ARG A 8 0.39 9.35 7.17
N ILE A 9 1.10 10.43 6.86
CA ILE A 9 1.25 10.94 5.49
C ILE A 9 1.97 9.90 4.62
N ASP A 10 3.14 9.42 5.06
CA ASP A 10 3.92 8.41 4.33
C ASP A 10 3.13 7.10 4.10
N MET A 11 2.35 6.65 5.11
CA MET A 11 1.48 5.49 4.95
C MET A 11 0.33 5.77 3.96
N GLY A 12 -0.28 6.95 4.01
CA GLY A 12 -1.35 7.35 3.11
C GLY A 12 -0.91 7.35 1.64
N ASP A 13 0.26 7.90 1.35
CA ASP A 13 0.82 7.94 -0.01
C ASP A 13 1.06 6.53 -0.57
N LYS A 14 1.61 5.63 0.24
CA LYS A 14 1.81 4.22 -0.13
C LYS A 14 0.48 3.51 -0.42
N VAL A 15 -0.53 3.73 0.41
CA VAL A 15 -1.86 3.13 0.21
C VAL A 15 -2.50 3.63 -1.09
N LEU A 16 -2.44 4.93 -1.36
CA LEU A 16 -2.97 5.52 -2.59
C LEU A 16 -2.30 4.95 -3.84
N ILE A 17 -0.97 4.83 -3.83
CA ILE A 17 -0.21 4.23 -4.93
C ILE A 17 -0.64 2.77 -5.15
N ASN A 18 -0.77 1.98 -4.09
CA ASN A 18 -1.20 0.58 -4.21
C ASN A 18 -2.61 0.45 -4.77
N ILE A 19 -3.56 1.27 -4.30
CA ILE A 19 -4.94 1.29 -4.80
C ILE A 19 -4.94 1.64 -6.29
N ARG A 20 -4.27 2.72 -6.68
CA ARG A 20 -4.22 3.15 -8.07
C ARG A 20 -3.60 2.09 -8.97
N THR A 21 -2.46 1.54 -8.55
CA THR A 21 -1.75 0.47 -9.27
C THR A 21 -2.66 -0.75 -9.46
N PHE A 22 -3.42 -1.12 -8.43
CA PHE A 22 -4.38 -2.23 -8.50
C PHE A 22 -5.53 -1.95 -9.46
N VAL A 23 -6.16 -0.78 -9.37
CA VAL A 23 -7.29 -0.37 -10.23
C VAL A 23 -6.87 -0.27 -11.70
N ASP A 24 -5.63 0.18 -11.96
CA ASP A 24 -5.07 0.25 -13.31
C ASP A 24 -4.68 -1.12 -13.88
N GLY A 25 -4.93 -2.23 -13.16
CA GLY A 25 -4.61 -3.60 -13.59
C GLY A 25 -3.12 -3.95 -13.51
N HIS A 26 -2.30 -3.08 -12.92
CA HIS A 26 -0.89 -3.34 -12.67
C HIS A 26 -0.71 -4.12 -11.36
N LYS A 27 0.49 -4.68 -11.16
CA LYS A 27 0.83 -5.38 -9.91
C LYS A 27 1.20 -4.35 -8.83
N PRO A 28 0.42 -4.22 -7.73
CA PRO A 28 0.74 -3.28 -6.66
C PRO A 28 2.09 -3.61 -6.01
N PRO A 29 2.90 -2.61 -5.65
CA PRO A 29 4.20 -2.82 -5.03
C PRO A 29 4.10 -3.54 -3.67
N ASP A 30 3.15 -3.18 -2.81
CA ASP A 30 3.04 -3.72 -1.45
C ASP A 30 1.96 -4.81 -1.33
N ARG A 31 1.94 -5.75 -2.27
CA ARG A 31 0.98 -6.86 -2.24
C ARG A 31 1.45 -7.99 -1.31
N VAL A 32 0.64 -8.30 -0.30
CA VAL A 32 0.79 -9.56 0.46
C VAL A 32 0.22 -10.70 -0.36
N ILE A 33 1.09 -11.58 -0.88
CA ILE A 33 0.68 -12.81 -1.57
C ILE A 33 0.85 -13.96 -0.57
N ALA A 34 -0.17 -14.22 0.23
CA ALA A 34 -0.21 -15.42 1.05
C ALA A 34 -0.46 -16.63 0.11
N LYS A 35 0.49 -17.56 0.02
CA LYS A 35 0.18 -18.94 -0.37
C LYS A 35 -0.40 -19.62 0.86
N LEU A 36 -1.73 -19.70 0.93
CA LEU A 36 -2.38 -20.69 1.78
C LEU A 36 -2.17 -22.03 1.08
N ILE A 37 -1.28 -22.85 1.66
CA ILE A 37 -1.05 -24.24 1.27
C ILE A 37 -2.23 -25.10 1.73
#